data_AF-A0A7K4D1L4-F1
#
_entry.id   AF-A0A7K4D1L4-F1
#
_cell.length_a   1.000
_cell.length_b   1.000
_cell.length_c   1.000
_cell.angle_alpha   90.00
_cell.angle_beta   90.00
_cell.angle_gamma   90.00
#
_symmetry.space_group_name_H-M   'P 1'
#
loop_
_entity.id
_entity.type
_entity.pdbx_description
1 polymer ?
#
loop_
_entity_poly.entity_id
_entity_poly.type
_entity_poly.pdbx_seq_one_letter_code
_entity_poly.pdbx_strand_id
1 'polypeptide(L)'
;MDILDYVASLLGGLINAPVASAKGLLRLAIKDAFPDKDDLNDLLLSDYQHVFKTTLRARLDRVKFKNIDAIVTKMEDALGNNQSLLTMMRV
;
A
#
# COMPACT_ATOMS: atom_id res chain seq x y z
N MET A 1 -15.54 2.04 1.21
CA MET A 1 -14.58 1.66 0.15
C MET A 1 -13.22 1.45 0.82
N ASP A 2 -12.87 0.22 1.19
CA ASP A 2 -11.70 -0.10 2.03
C ASP A 2 -10.40 0.62 1.57
N ILE A 3 -9.60 1.12 2.52
CA ILE A 3 -8.30 1.77 2.26
C ILE A 3 -7.41 0.83 1.45
N LEU A 4 -7.45 -0.47 1.77
CA LEU A 4 -6.69 -1.48 1.06
C LEU A 4 -7.10 -1.59 -0.42
N ASP A 5 -8.39 -1.46 -0.74
CA ASP A 5 -8.88 -1.50 -2.13
C ASP A 5 -8.45 -0.25 -2.90
N TYR A 6 -8.50 0.91 -2.27
CA TYR A 6 -8.01 2.16 -2.86
C TYR A 6 -6.52 2.07 -3.20
N VAL A 7 -5.71 1.68 -2.22
CA VAL A 7 -4.25 1.54 -2.39
C VAL A 7 -3.91 0.44 -3.40
N ALA A 8 -4.64 -0.68 -3.39
CA ALA A 8 -4.42 -1.76 -4.35
C ALA A 8 -4.74 -1.32 -5.79
N SER A 9 -5.79 -0.53 -5.99
CA SER A 9 -6.13 0.02 -7.30
C SER A 9 -5.03 0.98 -7.80
N LEU A 10 -4.56 1.87 -6.93
CA LEU A 10 -3.47 2.79 -7.23
C LEU A 10 -2.18 2.04 -7.60
N LEU A 11 -1.77 1.10 -6.76
CA LEU A 11 -0.57 0.29 -6.99
C LEU A 11 -0.70 -0.46 -8.32
N GLY A 12 -1.83 -1.11 -8.57
CA GLY A 12 -2.10 -1.81 -9.84
C GLY A 12 -1.92 -0.91 -11.05
N GLY A 13 -2.40 0.34 -11.00
CA GLY A 13 -2.16 1.32 -12.04
C GLY A 13 -0.69 1.71 -12.20
N LEU A 14 0.07 1.84 -11.09
CA LEU A 14 1.48 2.22 -11.10
C LEU A 14 2.40 1.12 -11.66
N ILE A 15 2.09 -0.15 -11.38
CA ILE A 15 2.89 -1.31 -11.82
C ILE A 15 2.29 -2.04 -13.03
N ASN A 16 1.21 -1.50 -13.62
CA ASN A 16 0.44 -2.11 -14.70
C ASN A 16 0.04 -3.57 -14.40
N ALA A 17 -0.47 -3.81 -13.19
CA ALA A 17 -0.91 -5.11 -12.72
C ALA A 17 -2.42 -5.09 -12.41
N PRO A 18 -3.12 -6.24 -12.53
CA PRO A 18 -4.50 -6.36 -12.08
C PRO A 18 -4.62 -5.98 -10.60
N VAL A 19 -5.73 -5.31 -10.24
CA VAL A 19 -6.01 -4.88 -8.86
C VAL A 19 -5.93 -6.04 -7.88
N ALA A 20 -6.40 -7.24 -8.27
CA ALA A 20 -6.30 -8.45 -7.45
C ALA A 20 -4.84 -8.83 -7.12
N SER A 21 -3.94 -8.74 -8.10
CA SER A 21 -2.50 -9.01 -7.92
C SER A 21 -1.84 -7.96 -7.04
N ALA A 22 -2.16 -6.68 -7.26
CA ALA A 22 -1.67 -5.58 -6.43
C ALA A 22 -2.14 -5.69 -4.98
N LYS A 23 -3.41 -6.09 -4.77
CA LYS A 23 -3.99 -6.37 -3.44
C LYS A 23 -3.25 -7.51 -2.76
N GLY A 24 -2.99 -8.61 -3.48
CA GLY A 24 -2.19 -9.73 -2.95
C GLY A 24 -0.78 -9.29 -2.54
N LEU A 25 -0.11 -8.50 -3.37
CA LEU A 25 1.23 -7.98 -3.09
C LEU A 25 1.24 -7.06 -1.85
N LEU A 26 0.24 -6.21 -1.69
CA LEU A 26 0.08 -5.36 -0.50
C LEU A 26 -0.18 -6.19 0.76
N ARG A 27 -1.08 -7.18 0.69
CA ARG A 27 -1.33 -8.08 1.83
C ARG A 27 -0.06 -8.78 2.30
N LEU A 28 0.75 -9.24 1.36
CA LEU A 28 2.04 -9.85 1.66
C LEU A 28 3.03 -8.84 2.26
N ALA A 29 3.11 -7.63 1.71
CA ALA A 29 3.96 -6.57 2.26
C ALA A 29 3.54 -6.17 3.68
N ILE A 30 2.25 -6.10 3.96
CA ILE A 30 1.72 -5.82 5.29
C ILE A 30 2.06 -6.95 6.25
N LYS A 31 1.84 -8.21 5.84
CA LYS A 31 2.15 -9.38 6.68
C LYS A 31 3.64 -9.51 7.00
N ASP A 32 4.51 -9.09 6.08
CA ASP A 32 5.95 -9.02 6.35
C ASP A 32 6.30 -7.94 7.39
N ALA A 33 5.58 -6.82 7.40
CA ALA A 33 5.82 -5.70 8.31
C ALA A 33 5.19 -5.93 9.70
N PHE A 34 4.03 -6.58 9.73
CA PHE A 34 3.21 -6.82 10.91
C PHE A 34 2.76 -8.29 10.93
N PRO A 35 3.66 -9.23 11.27
CA PRO A 35 3.34 -10.66 11.25
C PRO A 35 2.22 -11.04 12.23
N ASP A 36 2.06 -10.27 13.30
CA ASP A 36 1.09 -10.52 14.38
C ASP A 36 -0.25 -9.78 14.19
N LYS A 37 -0.42 -9.00 13.11
CA LYS A 37 -1.70 -8.36 12.77
C LYS A 37 -2.51 -9.30 11.87
N ASP A 38 -3.56 -9.89 12.43
CA ASP A 38 -4.49 -10.76 11.68
C ASP A 38 -5.50 -9.97 10.84
N ASP A 39 -5.90 -8.77 11.29
CA ASP A 39 -6.84 -7.92 10.56
C ASP A 39 -6.13 -6.72 9.89
N LEU A 40 -6.22 -6.69 8.57
CA LEU A 40 -5.71 -5.60 7.74
C LEU A 40 -6.56 -4.33 7.89
N ASN A 41 -7.78 -4.45 8.41
CA ASN A 41 -8.66 -3.31 8.70
C ASN A 41 -8.18 -2.50 9.92
N ASP A 42 -7.32 -3.05 10.77
CA ASP A 42 -6.75 -2.37 11.95
C ASP A 42 -5.49 -1.55 11.63
N LEU A 43 -5.18 -1.38 10.35
CA LEU A 43 -4.04 -0.58 9.93
C LEU A 43 -4.37 0.91 9.95
N LEU A 44 -3.51 1.66 10.63
CA LEU A 44 -3.53 3.11 10.57
C LEU A 44 -2.89 3.59 9.27
N LEU A 45 -3.18 4.84 8.88
CA LEU A 45 -2.51 5.49 7.74
C LEU A 45 -0.98 5.41 7.84
N SER A 46 -0.45 5.62 9.05
CA SER A 46 0.98 5.52 9.36
C SER A 46 1.54 4.12 9.13
N ASP A 47 0.73 3.09 9.33
CA ASP A 47 1.14 1.69 9.13
C ASP A 47 1.30 1.41 7.62
N TYR A 48 0.39 1.93 6.79
CA TYR A 48 0.53 1.83 5.34
C TYR A 48 1.74 2.61 4.82
N GLN A 49 1.99 3.81 5.33
CA GLN A 49 3.21 4.58 5.00
C GLN A 49 4.48 3.80 5.35
N HIS A 50 4.50 3.16 6.53
CA HIS A 50 5.60 2.30 6.93
C HIS A 50 5.78 1.15 5.94
N VAL A 51 4.71 0.41 5.62
CA VAL A 51 4.73 -0.71 4.67
C VAL A 51 5.23 -0.28 3.29
N PHE A 52 4.83 0.89 2.79
CA PHE A 52 5.26 1.36 1.47
C PHE A 52 6.75 1.65 1.42
N LYS A 53 7.27 2.31 2.45
CA LYS A 53 8.69 2.68 2.57
C LYS A 53 9.60 1.48 2.85
N THR A 54 9.10 0.44 3.52
CA THR A 54 9.91 -0.72 3.94
C THR A 54 9.65 -1.95 3.07
N THR A 55 8.60 -2.70 3.36
CA THR A 55 8.38 -4.04 2.83
C THR A 55 7.93 -4.04 1.37
N LEU A 56 7.08 -3.09 0.97
CA LEU A 56 6.69 -2.93 -0.43
C LEU A 56 7.89 -2.55 -1.30
N ARG A 57 8.69 -1.56 -0.86
CA ARG A 57 9.93 -1.16 -1.52
C ARG A 57 10.87 -2.37 -1.70
N ALA A 58 11.10 -3.13 -0.63
CA ALA A 58 11.97 -4.31 -0.68
C ALA A 58 11.43 -5.39 -1.62
N ARG A 59 10.11 -5.58 -1.69
CA ARG A 59 9.49 -6.53 -2.64
C ARG A 59 9.65 -6.08 -4.08
N LEU A 60 9.42 -4.80 -4.38
CA LEU A 60 9.62 -4.23 -5.71
C LEU A 60 11.09 -4.31 -6.14
N ASP A 61 12.02 -4.11 -5.21
CA ASP A 61 13.46 -4.21 -5.45
C ASP A 61 13.87 -5.66 -5.77
N ARG A 62 13.35 -6.63 -5.02
CA ARG A 62 13.59 -8.07 -5.27
C ARG A 62 13.11 -8.52 -6.64
N VAL A 63 12.00 -7.99 -7.14
CA VAL A 63 11.49 -8.29 -8.49
C VAL A 63 12.14 -7.40 -9.57
N LYS A 64 13.16 -6.61 -9.22
CA LYS A 64 13.91 -5.72 -10.11
C LYS A 64 13.01 -4.73 -10.86
N PHE A 65 11.97 -4.23 -10.19
CA PHE A 65 11.10 -3.22 -10.77
C PHE A 65 11.89 -1.92 -11.00
N LYS A 66 11.58 -1.21 -12.08
CA LYS A 66 12.15 0.13 -12.31
C LYS A 66 11.32 1.18 -11.58
N ASN A 67 11.93 2.33 -11.30
CA ASN A 67 11.23 3.50 -10.73
C ASN A 67 10.58 3.25 -9.36
N ILE A 68 11.16 2.40 -8.53
CA ILE A 68 10.61 2.02 -7.22
C ILE A 68 10.38 3.25 -6.35
N ASP A 69 11.34 4.18 -6.28
CA ASP A 69 11.19 5.42 -5.51
C ASP A 69 9.99 6.25 -5.99
N ALA A 70 9.79 6.38 -7.30
CA ALA A 70 8.64 7.11 -7.85
C ALA A 70 7.30 6.42 -7.54
N ILE A 71 7.27 5.09 -7.52
CA ILE A 71 6.07 4.32 -7.13
C ILE A 71 5.76 4.56 -5.65
N VAL A 72 6.76 4.44 -4.78
CA VAL A 72 6.59 4.65 -3.33
C VAL A 72 6.15 6.08 -3.05
N THR A 73 6.81 7.09 -3.63
CA THR A 73 6.41 8.50 -3.48
C THR A 73 4.97 8.74 -3.92
N LYS A 74 4.55 8.22 -5.08
CA LYS A 74 3.16 8.37 -5.54
C LYS A 74 2.14 7.68 -4.63
N MET A 75 2.51 6.54 -4.05
CA MET A 75 1.67 5.84 -3.08
C MET A 75 1.52 6.65 -1.78
N GLU A 76 2.60 7.27 -1.32
CA GLU A 76 2.58 8.14 -0.13
C GLU A 76 1.80 9.43 -0.36
N ASP A 77 2.01 10.09 -1.51
CA ASP A 77 1.28 11.30 -1.91
C ASP A 77 -0.21 11.02 -2.01
N ALA A 78 -0.60 9.85 -2.53
CA ALA A 78 -2.00 9.46 -2.59
C ALA A 78 -2.60 9.21 -1.19
N LEU A 79 -1.84 8.66 -0.24
CA LEU A 79 -2.31 8.56 1.14
C LEU A 79 -2.41 9.93 1.83
N GLY A 80 -1.45 10.81 1.60
CA GLY A 80 -1.41 12.16 2.18
C GLY A 80 -2.51 13.07 1.63
N ASN A 81 -2.71 13.09 0.31
CA ASN A 81 -3.74 13.91 -0.33
C ASN A 81 -5.16 13.43 -0.02
N ASN A 82 -5.33 12.14 0.29
CA ASN A 82 -6.62 11.57 0.68
C ASN A 82 -6.75 11.41 2.20
N GLN A 83 -5.89 12.03 3.01
CA GLN A 83 -6.01 12.01 4.47
C GLN A 83 -7.39 12.53 4.91
N SER A 84 -7.95 13.52 4.21
CA SER A 84 -9.32 14.02 4.38
C SER A 84 -10.38 12.95 4.11
N LEU A 85 -10.22 12.15 3.05
CA LEU A 85 -11.13 11.05 2.66
C LEU A 85 -11.04 9.86 3.62
N LEU A 86 -9.83 9.56 4.11
CA LEU A 86 -9.57 8.45 5.03
C LEU A 86 -10.07 8.76 6.45
N THR A 87 -10.08 10.04 6.83
CA THR A 87 -10.68 10.48 8.10
C THR A 87 -12.22 10.36 8.07
N MET A 88 -12.86 10.63 6.93
CA MET A 88 -14.33 10.47 6.77
C MET A 88 -14.80 9.01 6.74
N MET A 89 -13.91 8.08 6.38
CA MET A 89 -14.21 6.65 6.33
C MET A 89 -14.21 5.94 7.70
N ARG A 90 -13.73 6.63 8.75
CA ARG A 90 -13.60 6.09 10.10
C ARG A 90 -14.68 6.60 11.07
N VAL A 91 -15.70 7.28 10.54
CA VAL A 91 -16.86 7.83 11.28
C VAL A 91 -18.10 6.99 10.98
#